data_AF-A0A5B7C0V9-F1
#
_entry.id   AF-A0A5B7C0V9-F1
#
_cell.length_a   1.000
_cell.length_b   1.000
_cell.length_c   1.000
_cell.angle_alpha   90.00
_cell.angle_beta   90.00
_cell.angle_gamma   90.00
#
_symmetry.space_group_name_H-M   'P 1'
#
loop_
_entity.id
_entity.type
_entity.pdbx_description
1 polymer ?
#
loop_
_entity_poly.entity_id
_entity_poly.type
_entity_poly.pdbx_seq_one_letter_code
_entity_poly.pdbx_strand_id
1 'polypeptide(L)'
;MFSFLRQATFTMKIHCFERKLCVSSSSLVPLPLPSRMETHFWYILPDEVKSSSLLNQYLDLLSPCEKENVFRMHGDQLKKSAILARALVRTTIARYQINSQVS
;
A
#
# COMPACT_ATOMS: atom_id res chain seq x y z
N MET A 1 5.56 -22.55 22.82
CA MET A 1 4.73 -21.85 23.82
C MET A 1 4.47 -20.45 23.29
N PHE A 2 3.28 -20.23 22.74
CA PHE A 2 2.87 -18.96 22.14
C PHE A 2 2.59 -17.95 23.26
N SER A 3 3.45 -16.95 23.39
CA SER A 3 3.26 -15.84 24.34
C SER A 3 2.20 -14.90 23.79
N PHE A 4 1.10 -14.82 24.53
CA PHE A 4 0.02 -13.84 24.41
C PHE A 4 0.57 -12.41 24.27
N LEU A 5 0.43 -11.80 23.09
CA LEU A 5 0.32 -10.34 23.03
C LEU A 5 -1.14 -9.97 23.33
N ARG A 6 -1.33 -9.33 24.48
CA ARG A 6 -2.56 -8.67 24.89
C ARG A 6 -3.08 -7.81 23.75
N GLN A 7 -4.25 -8.17 23.25
CA GLN A 7 -5.03 -7.39 22.30
C GLN A 7 -5.54 -6.14 23.04
N ALA A 8 -4.77 -5.06 23.01
CA ALA A 8 -5.30 -3.74 23.31
C ALA A 8 -6.19 -3.36 22.11
N THR A 9 -7.50 -3.57 22.23
CA THR A 9 -8.48 -3.09 21.27
C THR A 9 -8.57 -1.58 21.39
N PHE A 10 -7.65 -0.86 20.74
CA PHE A 10 -7.83 0.56 20.49
C PHE A 10 -8.94 0.66 19.44
N THR A 11 -10.16 0.98 19.88
CA THR A 11 -11.29 1.23 18.97
C THR A 11 -11.03 2.56 18.25
N MET A 12 -10.17 2.53 17.23
CA MET A 12 -10.10 3.61 16.26
C MET A 12 -11.43 3.60 15.51
N LYS A 13 -12.18 4.70 15.55
CA LYS A 13 -13.30 4.93 14.63
C LYS A 13 -12.71 5.10 13.24
N ILE A 14 -12.47 3.98 12.57
CA ILE A 14 -12.07 3.94 11.17
C ILE A 14 -13.32 4.32 10.39
N HIS A 15 -13.42 5.60 10.03
CA HIS A 15 -14.34 6.01 8.98
C HIS A 15 -13.81 5.42 7.68
N CYS A 16 -14.22 4.18 7.39
CA CYS A 16 -13.93 3.51 6.14
C CYS A 16 -14.70 4.25 5.05
N PHE A 17 -14.06 5.22 4.42
CA PHE A 17 -14.59 5.82 3.21
C PHE A 17 -14.46 4.74 2.13
N GLU A 18 -15.52 3.95 1.91
CA GLU A 18 -15.61 2.98 0.82
C GLU A 18 -15.46 3.73 -0.51
N ARG A 19 -14.21 3.92 -0.95
CA ARG A 19 -13.92 4.34 -2.30
C ARG A 19 -13.87 3.05 -3.12
N LYS A 20 -15.03 2.62 -3.64
CA LYS A 20 -15.11 1.55 -4.63
C LYS A 20 -13.97 1.72 -5.64
N LEU A 21 -13.02 0.79 -5.64
CA LEU A 21 -11.92 0.75 -6.59
C LEU A 21 -12.52 0.25 -7.93
N CYS A 22 -13.27 1.13 -8.59
CA CYS A 22 -13.76 0.88 -9.93
C CYS A 22 -12.56 0.72 -10.85
N VAL A 23 -12.49 -0.41 -11.56
CA VAL A 23 -11.61 -0.62 -12.70
C VAL A 23 -12.08 0.31 -13.80
N SER A 24 -11.55 1.52 -13.81
CA SER A 24 -11.66 2.45 -14.91
C SER A 24 -10.34 3.20 -15.02
N SER A 25 -9.94 3.48 -16.25
CA SER A 25 -8.76 4.24 -16.69
C SER A 25 -8.78 5.71 -16.23
N SER A 26 -9.13 5.96 -14.98
CA SER A 26 -9.08 7.24 -14.33
C SER A 26 -7.68 7.43 -13.75
N SER A 27 -7.00 8.48 -14.23
CA SER A 27 -5.81 9.06 -13.59
C SER A 27 -5.98 9.04 -12.07
N LEU A 28 -4.95 8.63 -11.34
CA LEU A 28 -4.96 8.57 -9.89
C LEU A 28 -5.47 9.91 -9.36
N VAL A 29 -6.67 9.92 -8.75
CA VAL A 29 -7.27 11.15 -8.23
C VAL A 29 -6.27 11.75 -7.25
N PRO A 30 -5.78 12.98 -7.50
CA PRO A 30 -4.79 13.60 -6.63
C PRO A 30 -5.36 13.80 -5.23
N LEU A 31 -4.56 13.56 -4.19
CA LEU A 31 -4.95 13.83 -2.82
C LEU A 31 -4.22 15.07 -2.30
N PRO A 32 -4.91 15.97 -1.56
CA PRO A 32 -4.24 17.03 -0.84
C PRO A 32 -3.36 16.44 0.26
N LEU A 33 -2.27 17.13 0.60
CA LEU A 33 -1.47 16.78 1.76
C LEU A 33 -2.33 16.82 3.04
N PRO A 34 -2.13 15.89 3.98
CA PRO A 34 -2.89 15.89 5.23
C PRO A 34 -2.63 17.18 6.01
N SER A 35 -3.68 17.70 6.64
CA SER A 35 -3.55 18.85 7.54
C SER A 35 -2.74 18.49 8.81
N ARG A 36 -2.30 19.49 9.58
CA ARG A 36 -1.39 19.28 10.74
C ARG A 36 -1.92 18.29 11.79
N MET A 37 -3.23 18.11 11.90
CA MET A 37 -3.87 17.22 12.88
C MET A 37 -4.50 15.98 12.22
N GLU A 38 -4.18 15.73 10.96
CA GLU A 38 -4.75 14.65 10.16
C GLU A 38 -3.67 13.63 9.82
N THR A 39 -4.04 12.37 9.78
CA THR A 39 -3.14 11.28 9.38
C THR A 39 -3.92 10.30 8.53
N HIS A 40 -3.45 10.08 7.30
CA HIS A 40 -4.06 9.10 6.41
C HIS A 40 -3.39 7.74 6.61
N PHE A 41 -4.20 6.73 6.91
CA PHE A 41 -3.74 5.35 7.01
C PHE A 41 -4.10 4.60 5.73
N TRP A 42 -3.11 3.98 5.13
CA TRP A 42 -3.27 3.13 3.96
C TRP A 42 -2.89 1.70 4.34
N TYR A 43 -3.73 0.73 3.99
CA TYR A 43 -3.48 -0.66 4.26
C TYR A 43 -3.90 -1.52 3.06
N ILE A 44 -3.29 -2.70 2.97
CA ILE A 44 -3.64 -3.77 2.04
C ILE A 44 -3.62 -5.07 2.85
N LEU A 45 -4.61 -5.93 2.63
CA LEU A 45 -4.60 -7.30 3.13
C LEU A 45 -3.97 -8.20 2.07
N PRO A 46 -2.78 -8.79 2.30
CA PRO A 46 -2.11 -9.60 1.29
C PRO A 46 -2.96 -10.75 0.77
N ASP A 47 -3.76 -11.38 1.65
CA ASP A 47 -4.59 -12.53 1.30
C ASP A 47 -5.74 -12.22 0.35
N GLU A 48 -6.18 -10.96 0.29
CA GLU A 48 -7.23 -10.51 -0.64
C GLU A 48 -6.68 -10.32 -2.07
N VAL A 49 -5.36 -10.14 -2.21
CA VAL A 49 -4.72 -9.99 -3.52
C VAL A 49 -4.40 -11.35 -4.12
N LYS A 50 -5.32 -11.89 -4.93
CA LYS A 50 -5.19 -13.23 -5.53
C LYS A 50 -4.57 -13.25 -6.93
N SER A 51 -4.53 -12.10 -7.61
CA SER A 51 -4.04 -12.01 -8.99
C SER A 51 -2.50 -11.99 -9.07
N SER A 52 -1.92 -12.99 -9.72
CA SER A 52 -0.48 -13.05 -10.00
C SER A 52 -0.04 -12.03 -11.05
N SER A 53 -0.89 -11.74 -12.05
CA SER A 53 -0.59 -10.72 -13.06
C SER A 53 -0.49 -9.33 -12.45
N LEU A 54 -1.34 -9.02 -11.47
CA LEU A 54 -1.28 -7.77 -10.71
C LEU A 54 0.01 -7.67 -9.87
N LEU A 55 0.42 -8.76 -9.23
CA LEU A 55 1.68 -8.80 -8.47
C LEU A 55 2.90 -8.56 -9.37
N ASN A 56 2.90 -9.11 -10.59
CA ASN A 56 3.96 -8.87 -11.57
C ASN A 56 4.00 -7.39 -12.00
N GLN A 57 2.84 -6.79 -12.27
CA GLN A 57 2.77 -5.34 -12.57
C GLN A 57 3.31 -4.49 -11.41
N TYR A 58 2.98 -4.85 -10.17
CA TYR A 58 3.52 -4.17 -9.00
C TYR A 58 5.01 -4.39 -8.83
N LEU A 59 5.52 -5.59 -9.11
CA LEU A 59 6.95 -5.86 -9.14
C LEU A 59 7.64 -4.95 -10.16
N ASP A 60 7.05 -4.70 -11.33
CA ASP A 60 7.60 -3.81 -12.35
C ASP A 60 7.69 -2.35 -11.92
N LEU A 61 6.88 -1.92 -10.94
CA LEU A 61 7.01 -0.60 -10.33
C LEU A 61 8.25 -0.46 -9.44
N LEU A 62 8.86 -1.55 -8.96
CA LEU A 62 10.01 -1.50 -8.06
C LEU A 62 11.31 -1.21 -8.82
N SER A 63 12.23 -0.51 -8.16
CA SER A 63 13.58 -0.33 -8.70
C SER A 63 14.35 -1.66 -8.70
N PRO A 64 15.42 -1.81 -9.52
CA PRO A 64 16.23 -3.03 -9.54
C PRO A 64 16.74 -3.46 -8.16
N CYS A 65 17.18 -2.51 -7.34
CA CYS A 65 17.64 -2.79 -5.97
C CYS A 65 16.49 -3.28 -5.06
N GLU A 66 15.29 -2.71 -5.19
CA GLU A 66 14.13 -3.19 -4.43
C GLU A 66 13.70 -4.59 -4.87
N LYS A 67 13.73 -4.88 -6.18
CA LYS A 67 13.46 -6.21 -6.73
C LYS A 67 14.42 -7.24 -6.15
N GLU A 68 15.72 -6.95 -6.14
CA GLU A 68 16.72 -7.85 -5.57
C GLU A 68 16.48 -8.13 -4.09
N ASN A 69 16.15 -7.10 -3.30
CA ASN A 69 15.81 -7.28 -1.89
C ASN A 69 14.59 -8.18 -1.69
N VAL A 70 13.56 -8.06 -2.52
CA VAL A 70 12.39 -8.95 -2.51
C VAL A 70 12.82 -10.38 -2.85
N PHE A 71 13.63 -10.59 -3.89
CA PHE A 71 14.05 -11.93 -4.30
C PHE A 71 14.90 -12.64 -3.24
N ARG A 72 15.66 -11.90 -2.43
CA ARG A 72 16.43 -12.42 -1.29
C ARG A 72 15.57 -12.88 -0.10
N MET A 73 14.30 -12.48 -0.02
CA MET A 73 13.43 -12.90 1.09
C MET A 73 13.03 -14.37 0.95
N HIS A 74 13.03 -15.11 2.07
CA HIS A 74 12.55 -16.49 2.09
C HIS A 74 11.03 -16.54 2.30
N GLY A 75 10.33 -17.28 1.43
CA GLY A 75 8.90 -17.52 1.53
C GLY A 75 8.05 -16.57 0.68
N ASP A 76 7.11 -17.16 -0.06
CA ASP A 76 6.32 -16.43 -1.07
C ASP A 76 5.38 -15.41 -0.45
N GLN A 77 4.89 -15.65 0.77
CA GLN A 77 4.04 -14.70 1.49
C GLN A 77 4.80 -13.45 1.93
N LEU A 78 6.07 -13.59 2.33
CA LEU A 78 6.92 -12.45 2.67
C LEU A 78 7.26 -11.64 1.41
N LYS A 79 7.61 -12.32 0.32
CA LYS A 79 7.84 -11.67 -0.99
C LYS A 79 6.62 -10.88 -1.44
N LYS A 80 5.44 -11.51 -1.40
CA LYS A 80 4.16 -10.89 -1.76
C LYS A 80 3.89 -9.66 -0.90
N SER A 81 4.04 -9.77 0.41
CA SER A 81 3.84 -8.65 1.34
C SER A 81 4.80 -7.49 1.06
N ALA A 82 6.08 -7.79 0.77
CA ALA A 82 7.08 -6.78 0.44
C ALA A 82 6.76 -6.04 -0.87
N ILE A 83 6.33 -6.76 -1.91
CA ILE A 83 5.89 -6.17 -3.18
C ILE A 83 4.71 -5.23 -2.95
N LEU A 84 3.69 -5.71 -2.23
CA LEU A 84 2.47 -4.93 -1.95
C LEU A 84 2.76 -3.68 -1.12
N ALA A 85 3.59 -3.79 -0.08
CA ALA A 85 3.99 -2.63 0.73
C ALA A 85 4.72 -1.56 -0.11
N ARG A 86 5.63 -1.99 -0.98
CA ARG A 86 6.38 -1.07 -1.87
C ARG A 86 5.48 -0.40 -2.90
N ALA A 87 4.58 -1.16 -3.52
CA ALA A 87 3.59 -0.63 -4.45
C ALA A 87 2.64 0.36 -3.75
N LEU A 88 2.19 0.05 -2.53
CA LEU A 88 1.35 0.94 -1.72
C LEU A 88 2.03 2.28 -1.44
N VAL A 89 3.29 2.25 -1.00
CA VAL A 89 4.06 3.48 -0.73
C VAL A 89 4.23 4.30 -2.00
N ARG A 90 4.70 3.69 -3.10
CA ARG A 90 4.92 4.39 -4.37
C ARG A 90 3.64 5.04 -4.91
N THR A 91 2.53 4.29 -4.90
CA THR A 91 1.23 4.79 -5.38
C THR A 91 0.64 5.86 -4.46
N THR A 92 0.84 5.74 -3.15
CA THR A 92 0.38 6.74 -2.17
C THR A 92 1.18 8.04 -2.31
N ILE A 93 2.50 7.98 -2.42
CA ILE A 93 3.35 9.15 -2.66
C ILE A 93 2.96 9.82 -3.99
N ALA A 94 2.79 9.03 -5.06
CA ALA A 94 2.36 9.56 -6.34
C ALA A 94 1.04 10.33 -6.24
N ARG A 95 0.06 9.81 -5.48
CA ARG A 95 -1.22 10.50 -5.24
C ARG A 95 -1.07 11.87 -4.58
N TYR A 96 -0.10 12.06 -3.69
CA TYR A 96 0.17 13.36 -3.08
C TYR A 96 1.01 14.28 -3.99
N GLN A 97 1.91 13.71 -4.79
CA GLN A 97 2.80 14.46 -5.67
C GLN A 97 2.13 14.97 -6.95
N ILE A 98 1.02 14.38 -7.41
CA ILE A 98 0.32 14.84 -8.63
C ILE A 98 -0.20 16.30 -8.49
N ASN A 99 -0.38 16.80 -7.27
CA ASN A 99 -0.75 18.20 -7.00
C ASN A 99 0.45 19.13 -6.72
N SER A 100 1.69 18.64 -6.68
CA SER A 100 2.87 19.49 -6.43
C SER A 100 3.38 20.15 -7.71
N GLN A 101 2.48 20.74 -8.51
CA GLN A 101 2.89 21.81 -9.42
C GLN A 101 3.33 22.95 -8.51
N VAL A 102 4.65 23.08 -8.37
CA VAL A 102 5.32 24.16 -7.65
C VAL A 102 4.86 25.46 -8.29
N SER A 103 4.11 26.26 -7.55
CA SER A 103 3.76 27.64 -7.93
C SER A 103 4.92 28.58 -7.67
#